data_AF-A0A7U9N5B6-F1
#
_entry.id   AF-A0A7U9N5B6-F1
#
_cell.length_a   1.000
_cell.length_b   1.000
_cell.length_c   1.000
_cell.angle_alpha   90.00
_cell.angle_beta   90.00
_cell.angle_gamma   90.00
#
_symmetry.space_group_name_H-M   'P 1'
#
loop_
_entity.id
_entity.type
_entity.pdbx_description
1 polymer ?
#
loop_
_entity_poly.entity_id
_entity_poly.type
_entity_poly.pdbx_seq_one_letter_code
_entity_poly.pdbx_strand_id
1 'polypeptide(L)'
;MPYCFDRKSRIIILGKNIRAEDLEGNLVKNGFCNLCICGGELNTVIQDEKTDQDAIWFLAFQNARRHKEFAVKLHELGINKIIFLPTDEAVNWKEAIRIRQIYNYLLYGEAEEGLQVPFYDEIVKRSIDTANAVISEACGMTTFYARMEAIFVNNLYKKCSKSGHAISLPLVGHYRSMFEKMAGQDAEESDYQEYCEEQRFTKENYEEKTFDRYQLYCLFKKNINRGEFFSASASIVAGNKNGVFHIKEGLHRAVFLMMQGWSYIPVMISTKEFQTIYPEEKIAKVREFFEKNQIDKTVTPIAHPAFYSFPAEKETMEPSVLTAVKKLWGIGGFFGKKILDMSDYNSYFARNIGRVLWDCDDVVIESRETDEVKFRLAVLYNDLLNIQNVKVEYQSSLKLCSNYDIVFLLGKIKFDSENINFLVSLDLYVQDAVVFECDMEDSEEQIGLFTANTGFDECVYLHQYFSGARMRQVLVFRRKKEKSK
;
A
#
# COMPACT_ATOMS: atom_id res chain seq x y z
N MET A 1 -8.15 -27.85 -10.10
CA MET A 1 -7.31 -29.07 -9.98
C MET A 1 -6.08 -28.78 -10.81
N PRO A 2 -4.86 -28.98 -10.29
CA PRO A 2 -3.64 -28.70 -11.04
C PRO A 2 -3.57 -29.52 -12.34
N TYR A 3 -2.84 -29.02 -13.33
CA TYR A 3 -2.55 -29.76 -14.55
C TYR A 3 -1.21 -30.49 -14.45
N CYS A 4 -1.07 -31.56 -15.24
CA CYS A 4 0.14 -32.37 -15.25
C CYS A 4 1.15 -31.79 -16.25
N PHE A 5 2.40 -31.63 -15.83
CA PHE A 5 3.53 -31.34 -16.71
C PHE A 5 4.11 -32.66 -17.20
N ASP A 6 3.81 -33.03 -18.45
CA ASP A 6 4.22 -34.29 -19.05
C ASP A 6 5.11 -34.06 -20.30
N ARG A 7 5.84 -35.10 -20.70
CA ARG A 7 6.79 -35.02 -21.84
C ARG A 7 6.13 -34.79 -23.20
N LYS A 8 4.82 -35.02 -23.31
CA LYS A 8 4.02 -34.84 -24.52
C LYS A 8 3.38 -33.45 -24.59
N SER A 9 3.33 -32.73 -23.46
CA SER A 9 2.84 -31.36 -23.40
C SER A 9 3.55 -30.48 -24.41
N ARG A 10 2.77 -29.70 -25.16
CA ARG A 10 3.31 -28.59 -25.94
C ARG A 10 3.73 -27.50 -24.97
N ILE A 11 4.96 -27.03 -25.08
CA ILE A 11 5.51 -25.97 -24.22
C ILE A 11 5.94 -24.80 -25.10
N ILE A 12 5.41 -23.63 -24.81
CA ILE A 12 5.77 -22.37 -25.47
C ILE A 12 6.59 -21.54 -24.49
N ILE A 13 7.85 -21.29 -24.82
CA ILE A 13 8.79 -20.52 -24.00
C ILE A 13 8.83 -19.09 -24.52
N LEU A 14 8.37 -18.15 -23.71
CA LEU A 14 8.36 -16.73 -24.06
C LEU A 14 9.59 -16.01 -23.53
N GLY A 15 10.35 -15.42 -24.45
CA GLY A 15 11.49 -14.55 -24.16
C GLY A 15 12.76 -15.08 -24.78
N LYS A 16 13.26 -14.43 -25.84
CA LYS A 16 14.49 -14.85 -26.51
C LYS A 16 15.73 -14.31 -25.78
N ASN A 17 16.20 -15.06 -24.79
CA ASN A 17 17.43 -14.77 -24.06
C ASN A 17 18.05 -16.07 -23.53
N ILE A 18 19.25 -15.98 -22.95
CA ILE A 18 20.01 -17.13 -22.44
C ILE A 18 19.21 -18.03 -21.50
N ARG A 19 18.29 -17.49 -20.68
CA ARG A 19 17.46 -18.32 -19.78
C ARG A 19 16.49 -19.22 -20.54
N ALA A 20 15.98 -18.77 -21.68
CA ALA A 20 15.07 -19.57 -22.49
C ALA A 20 15.83 -20.67 -23.24
N GLU A 21 17.04 -20.38 -23.70
CA GLU A 21 17.93 -21.36 -24.31
C GLU A 21 18.36 -22.43 -23.28
N ASP A 22 18.72 -22.00 -22.07
CA ASP A 22 19.05 -22.90 -20.95
C ASP A 22 17.85 -23.81 -20.59
N LEU A 23 16.66 -23.20 -20.46
CA LEU A 23 15.42 -23.94 -20.19
C LEU A 23 15.12 -24.96 -21.28
N GLU A 24 15.17 -24.57 -22.55
CA GLU A 24 14.96 -25.48 -23.67
C GLU A 24 15.96 -26.64 -23.63
N GLY A 25 17.25 -26.34 -23.50
CA GLY A 25 18.29 -27.37 -23.41
C GLY A 25 18.05 -28.35 -22.25
N ASN A 26 17.56 -27.85 -21.11
CA ASN A 26 17.24 -28.66 -19.95
C ASN A 26 15.97 -29.50 -20.14
N LEU A 27 14.93 -28.96 -20.78
CA LEU A 27 13.72 -29.71 -21.13
C LEU A 27 14.02 -30.82 -22.16
N VAL A 28 14.81 -30.52 -23.20
CA VAL A 28 15.23 -31.52 -24.20
C VAL A 28 16.01 -32.66 -23.55
N LYS A 29 16.98 -32.36 -22.67
CA LYS A 29 17.74 -33.38 -21.93
C LYS A 29 16.85 -34.30 -21.08
N ASN A 30 15.73 -33.78 -20.57
CA ASN A 30 14.76 -34.53 -19.77
C ASN A 30 13.68 -35.25 -20.61
N GLY A 31 13.79 -35.21 -21.95
CA GLY A 31 12.94 -35.96 -22.87
C GLY A 31 11.69 -35.22 -23.33
N PHE A 32 11.60 -33.91 -23.14
CA PHE A 32 10.54 -33.08 -23.70
C PHE A 32 10.89 -32.73 -25.15
N CYS A 33 9.96 -32.93 -26.08
CA CYS A 33 10.22 -32.78 -27.52
C CYS A 33 9.31 -31.79 -28.24
N ASN A 34 8.25 -31.30 -27.61
CA ASN A 34 7.29 -30.37 -28.20
C ASN A 34 7.48 -28.96 -27.65
N LEU A 35 8.59 -28.32 -28.02
CA LEU A 35 9.02 -27.02 -27.52
C LEU A 35 9.00 -25.97 -28.64
N CYS A 36 8.56 -24.75 -28.32
CA CYS A 36 8.72 -23.58 -29.18
C CYS A 36 9.26 -22.40 -28.38
N ILE A 37 10.34 -21.77 -28.83
CA ILE A 37 10.82 -20.50 -28.28
C ILE A 37 10.31 -19.34 -29.13
N CYS A 38 9.60 -18.42 -28.50
CA CYS A 38 9.12 -17.20 -29.15
C CYS A 38 9.85 -15.96 -28.61
N GLY A 39 10.36 -15.15 -29.53
CA GLY A 39 10.93 -13.82 -29.25
C GLY A 39 10.15 -12.74 -29.98
N GLY A 40 9.83 -11.65 -29.28
CA GLY A 40 9.10 -10.52 -29.88
C GLY A 40 8.25 -9.76 -28.86
N GLU A 41 7.54 -8.73 -29.33
CA GLU A 41 6.45 -8.15 -28.57
C GLU A 41 5.29 -9.16 -28.50
N LEU A 42 4.55 -9.16 -27.38
CA LEU A 42 3.51 -10.17 -27.11
C LEU A 42 2.51 -10.29 -28.27
N ASN A 43 2.11 -9.15 -28.84
CA ASN A 43 1.12 -9.11 -29.92
C ASN A 43 1.59 -9.85 -31.18
N THR A 44 2.89 -9.81 -31.48
CA THR A 44 3.48 -10.54 -32.61
C THR A 44 3.47 -12.04 -32.33
N VAL A 45 3.84 -12.43 -31.11
CA VAL A 45 3.89 -13.84 -30.71
C VAL A 45 2.50 -14.49 -30.65
N ILE A 46 1.49 -13.77 -30.15
CA ILE A 46 0.11 -14.26 -30.09
C ILE A 46 -0.47 -14.48 -31.50
N GLN A 47 -0.14 -13.61 -32.46
CA GLN A 47 -0.60 -13.75 -33.84
C GLN A 47 0.00 -14.97 -34.55
N ASP A 48 1.27 -15.29 -34.28
CA ASP A 48 2.00 -16.36 -34.96
C ASP A 48 1.71 -17.75 -34.40
N GLU A 49 1.58 -17.92 -33.08
CA GLU A 49 1.41 -19.24 -32.46
C GLU A 49 -0.02 -19.79 -32.52
N LYS A 50 -1.01 -18.92 -32.82
CA LYS A 50 -2.43 -19.09 -32.45
C LYS A 50 -2.57 -19.30 -30.92
N THR A 51 -3.68 -18.85 -30.34
CA THR A 51 -3.97 -19.03 -28.90
C THR A 51 -4.21 -20.52 -28.58
N ASP A 52 -3.14 -21.31 -28.54
CA ASP A 52 -3.17 -22.69 -28.08
C ASP A 52 -3.38 -22.68 -26.55
N GLN A 53 -4.64 -22.79 -26.16
CA GLN A 53 -5.08 -22.83 -24.77
C GLN A 53 -4.65 -24.13 -24.06
N ASP A 54 -4.24 -25.15 -24.83
CA ASP A 54 -3.79 -26.42 -24.28
C ASP A 54 -2.28 -26.48 -24.03
N ALA A 55 -1.51 -25.63 -24.70
CA ALA A 55 -0.08 -25.47 -24.48
C ALA A 55 0.24 -24.91 -23.08
N ILE A 56 1.41 -25.28 -22.57
CA ILE A 56 1.98 -24.74 -21.33
C ILE A 56 2.88 -23.57 -21.69
N TRP A 57 2.53 -22.38 -21.22
CA TRP A 57 3.27 -21.15 -21.51
C TRP A 57 4.27 -20.87 -20.38
N PHE A 58 5.57 -20.90 -20.69
CA PHE A 58 6.64 -20.61 -19.76
C PHE A 58 7.22 -19.22 -20.02
N LEU A 59 7.16 -18.32 -19.03
CA LEU A 59 7.68 -16.96 -19.16
C LEU A 59 9.15 -16.92 -18.77
N ALA A 60 10.07 -16.80 -19.72
CA ALA A 60 11.51 -16.81 -19.48
C ALA A 60 12.14 -15.40 -19.55
N PHE A 61 11.44 -14.35 -19.09
CA PHE A 61 11.98 -12.99 -19.11
C PHE A 61 13.06 -12.75 -18.05
N GLN A 62 14.08 -11.95 -18.38
CA GLN A 62 15.07 -11.47 -17.40
C GLN A 62 14.42 -10.55 -16.35
N ASN A 63 13.56 -9.63 -16.79
CA ASN A 63 12.84 -8.72 -15.91
C ASN A 63 11.60 -9.41 -15.31
N ALA A 64 11.64 -9.68 -14.00
CA ALA A 64 10.57 -10.37 -13.29
C ALA A 64 9.22 -9.60 -13.28
N ARG A 65 9.21 -8.28 -13.52
CA ARG A 65 7.96 -7.51 -13.69
C ARG A 65 7.22 -7.88 -14.98
N ARG A 66 7.94 -8.22 -16.05
CA ARG A 66 7.34 -8.62 -17.33
C ARG A 66 6.60 -9.95 -17.24
N HIS A 67 6.95 -10.80 -16.28
CA HIS A 67 6.22 -12.04 -16.02
C HIS A 67 4.76 -11.78 -15.70
N LYS A 68 4.48 -10.84 -14.79
CA LYS A 68 3.10 -10.47 -14.45
C LYS A 68 2.35 -9.93 -15.66
N GLU A 69 2.92 -8.93 -16.33
CA GLU A 69 2.28 -8.27 -17.47
C GLU A 69 1.88 -9.29 -18.55
N PHE A 70 2.78 -10.20 -18.89
CA PHE A 70 2.54 -11.21 -19.91
C PHE A 70 1.59 -12.30 -19.42
N ALA A 71 1.68 -12.73 -18.16
CA ALA A 71 0.76 -13.73 -17.61
C ALA A 71 -0.68 -13.22 -17.59
N VAL A 72 -0.92 -11.95 -17.23
CA VAL A 72 -2.24 -11.32 -17.29
C VAL A 72 -2.77 -11.31 -18.72
N LYS A 73 -1.97 -10.84 -19.69
CA LYS A 73 -2.39 -10.77 -21.10
C LYS A 73 -2.68 -12.15 -21.71
N LEU A 74 -1.90 -13.17 -21.36
CA LEU A 74 -2.18 -14.55 -21.78
C LEU A 74 -3.50 -15.06 -21.17
N HIS A 75 -3.72 -14.78 -19.89
CA HIS A 75 -4.95 -15.16 -19.22
C HIS A 75 -6.19 -14.47 -19.80
N GLU A 76 -6.10 -13.18 -20.15
CA GLU A 76 -7.16 -12.44 -20.87
C GLU A 76 -7.52 -13.08 -22.22
N LEU A 77 -6.63 -13.88 -22.80
CA LEU A 77 -6.85 -14.65 -24.03
C LEU A 77 -7.37 -16.09 -23.77
N GLY A 78 -7.68 -16.40 -22.51
CA GLY A 78 -8.17 -17.70 -22.06
C GLY A 78 -7.08 -18.75 -21.80
N ILE A 79 -5.80 -18.35 -21.76
CA ILE A 79 -4.69 -19.26 -21.50
C ILE A 79 -4.45 -19.34 -19.99
N ASN A 80 -4.64 -20.52 -19.41
CA ASN A 80 -4.54 -20.71 -17.95
C ASN A 80 -3.33 -21.55 -17.50
N LYS A 81 -2.67 -22.27 -18.41
CA LYS A 81 -1.50 -23.10 -18.12
C LYS A 81 -0.22 -22.26 -18.23
N ILE A 82 0.03 -21.40 -17.24
CA ILE A 82 1.12 -20.41 -17.28
C ILE A 82 2.13 -20.69 -16.15
N ILE A 83 3.39 -20.91 -16.51
CA ILE A 83 4.52 -21.00 -15.58
C ILE A 83 5.28 -19.67 -15.62
N PHE A 84 5.30 -18.97 -14.49
CA PHE A 84 5.90 -17.64 -14.38
C PHE A 84 6.48 -17.42 -12.98
N LEU A 85 7.28 -16.37 -12.82
CA LEU A 85 7.73 -15.89 -11.52
C LEU A 85 6.68 -14.90 -10.97
N PRO A 86 5.89 -15.27 -9.94
CA PRO A 86 4.98 -14.33 -9.30
C PRO A 86 5.77 -13.29 -8.53
N THR A 87 5.56 -12.02 -8.85
CA THR A 87 6.30 -10.87 -8.28
C THR A 87 5.42 -9.89 -7.49
N ASP A 88 4.13 -10.19 -7.33
CA ASP A 88 3.14 -9.24 -6.79
C ASP A 88 2.45 -9.74 -5.52
N GLU A 89 1.83 -8.82 -4.79
CA GLU A 89 1.12 -9.06 -3.53
C GLU A 89 -0.21 -9.81 -3.73
N ALA A 90 -0.79 -9.75 -4.94
CA ALA A 90 -2.08 -10.35 -5.27
C ALA A 90 -2.03 -11.84 -5.66
N VAL A 91 -1.22 -12.63 -4.94
CA VAL A 91 -1.08 -14.06 -5.19
C VAL A 91 -1.45 -14.88 -3.96
N ASN A 92 -2.00 -16.07 -4.18
CA ASN A 92 -2.04 -17.11 -3.16
C ASN A 92 -0.60 -17.54 -2.86
N TRP A 93 -0.06 -17.11 -1.73
CA TRP A 93 1.35 -17.33 -1.39
C TRP A 93 1.78 -18.81 -1.41
N LYS A 94 0.88 -19.72 -1.01
CA LYS A 94 1.16 -21.16 -1.04
C LYS A 94 1.39 -21.64 -2.48
N GLU A 95 0.50 -21.27 -3.40
CA GLU A 95 0.64 -21.63 -4.81
C GLU A 95 1.75 -20.82 -5.50
N ALA A 96 2.02 -19.59 -5.04
CA ALA A 96 3.12 -18.76 -5.53
C ALA A 96 4.50 -19.35 -5.18
N ILE A 97 4.67 -19.91 -3.97
CA ILE A 97 5.89 -20.65 -3.59
C ILE A 97 6.03 -21.89 -4.48
N ARG A 98 4.94 -22.65 -4.64
CA ARG A 98 4.92 -23.86 -5.46
C ARG A 98 5.30 -23.57 -6.92
N ILE A 99 4.72 -22.55 -7.54
CA ILE A 99 5.05 -22.20 -8.93
C ILE A 99 6.50 -21.69 -9.05
N ARG A 100 7.04 -20.99 -8.05
CA ARG A 100 8.47 -20.60 -8.04
C ARG A 100 9.40 -21.81 -7.95
N GLN A 101 9.05 -22.81 -7.14
CA GLN A 101 9.79 -24.06 -7.06
C GLN A 101 9.78 -24.78 -8.41
N ILE A 102 8.59 -24.96 -9.01
CA ILE A 102 8.44 -25.57 -10.34
C ILE A 102 9.27 -24.79 -11.38
N TYR A 103 9.14 -23.46 -11.40
CA TYR A 103 9.89 -22.59 -12.30
C TYR A 103 11.40 -22.85 -12.20
N ASN A 104 11.94 -22.90 -10.98
CA ASN A 104 13.37 -23.13 -10.76
C ASN A 104 13.78 -24.57 -11.12
N TYR A 105 12.98 -25.58 -10.77
CA TYR A 105 13.27 -26.97 -11.13
C TYR A 105 13.40 -27.15 -12.64
N LEU A 106 12.45 -26.57 -13.40
CA LEU A 106 12.50 -26.61 -14.85
C LEU A 106 13.72 -25.85 -15.40
N LEU A 107 14.01 -24.66 -14.87
CA LEU A 107 15.14 -23.84 -15.31
C LEU A 107 16.50 -24.51 -15.05
N TYR A 108 16.66 -25.23 -13.94
CA TYR A 108 17.91 -25.89 -13.57
C TYR A 108 18.01 -27.36 -14.03
N GLY A 109 17.03 -27.84 -14.78
CA GLY A 109 17.06 -29.19 -15.38
C GLY A 109 16.69 -30.32 -14.43
N GLU A 110 16.06 -30.01 -13.30
CA GLU A 110 15.48 -30.96 -12.35
C GLU A 110 13.99 -31.24 -12.70
N ALA A 111 13.67 -31.27 -13.99
CA ALA A 111 12.30 -31.47 -14.46
C ALA A 111 11.86 -32.92 -14.30
N GLU A 112 10.96 -33.18 -13.35
CA GLU A 112 10.33 -34.49 -13.17
C GLU A 112 9.03 -34.60 -14.00
N GLU A 113 8.79 -35.79 -14.57
CA GLU A 113 7.52 -36.10 -15.22
C GLU A 113 6.41 -36.22 -14.16
N GLY A 114 5.24 -35.64 -14.43
CA GLY A 114 4.10 -35.73 -13.51
C GLY A 114 3.98 -34.55 -12.54
N LEU A 115 4.87 -33.54 -12.65
CA LEU A 115 4.79 -32.33 -11.84
C LEU A 115 3.39 -31.70 -11.95
N GLN A 116 2.76 -31.51 -10.79
CA GLN A 116 1.44 -30.93 -10.69
C GLN A 116 1.57 -29.41 -10.62
N VAL A 117 1.15 -28.72 -11.69
CA VAL A 117 1.28 -27.27 -11.85
C VAL A 117 -0.09 -26.61 -11.62
N PRO A 118 -0.19 -25.62 -10.72
CA PRO A 118 -1.44 -24.89 -10.52
C PRO A 118 -1.80 -24.05 -11.75
N PHE A 119 -3.10 -23.90 -12.01
CA PHE A 119 -3.57 -22.97 -13.05
C PHE A 119 -3.34 -21.51 -12.62
N TYR A 120 -3.25 -20.60 -13.59
CA TYR A 120 -3.04 -19.17 -13.32
C TYR A 120 -4.03 -18.61 -12.30
N ASP A 121 -5.32 -18.94 -12.41
CA ASP A 121 -6.38 -18.50 -11.48
C ASP A 121 -6.22 -19.02 -10.05
N GLU A 122 -5.60 -20.20 -9.90
CA GLU A 122 -5.31 -20.77 -8.59
C GLU A 122 -4.15 -20.02 -7.91
N ILE A 123 -3.23 -19.47 -8.72
CA ILE A 123 -2.08 -18.67 -8.27
C ILE A 123 -2.52 -17.23 -7.98
N VAL A 124 -3.24 -16.59 -8.90
CA VAL A 124 -3.70 -15.21 -8.82
C VAL A 124 -5.10 -15.17 -8.20
N LYS A 125 -5.20 -15.66 -6.97
CA LYS A 125 -6.45 -15.61 -6.23
C LYS A 125 -6.62 -14.22 -5.60
N ARG A 126 -7.39 -13.36 -6.26
CA ARG A 126 -7.83 -12.03 -5.77
C ARG A 126 -8.88 -12.18 -4.67
N SER A 127 -8.61 -12.98 -3.64
CA SER A 127 -9.59 -13.25 -2.58
C SER A 127 -9.51 -12.22 -1.48
N ILE A 128 -10.67 -11.67 -1.13
CA ILE A 128 -10.86 -10.88 0.07
C ILE A 128 -11.09 -11.87 1.24
N ASP A 129 -10.02 -12.19 1.97
CA ASP A 129 -10.02 -13.18 3.06
C ASP A 129 -8.94 -12.87 4.10
N THR A 130 -9.31 -12.77 5.38
CA THR A 130 -8.37 -12.52 6.48
C THR A 130 -7.28 -13.57 6.58
N ALA A 131 -7.55 -14.82 6.18
CA ALA A 131 -6.58 -15.91 6.23
C ALA A 131 -5.32 -15.60 5.41
N ASN A 132 -5.43 -14.76 4.37
CA ASN A 132 -4.29 -14.36 3.54
C ASN A 132 -3.26 -13.50 4.29
N ALA A 133 -3.69 -12.80 5.35
CA ALA A 133 -2.80 -11.98 6.18
C ALA A 133 -2.32 -12.70 7.44
N VAL A 134 -2.98 -13.77 7.86
CA VAL A 134 -2.66 -14.52 9.08
C VAL A 134 -1.41 -15.36 8.86
N ILE A 135 -0.42 -15.14 9.72
CA ILE A 135 0.86 -15.84 9.72
C ILE A 135 0.76 -17.09 10.60
N SER A 136 0.21 -16.93 11.81
CA SER A 136 0.07 -18.02 12.78
C SER A 136 -1.00 -17.72 13.82
N GLU A 137 -1.57 -18.79 14.38
CA GLU A 137 -2.44 -18.73 15.55
C GLU A 137 -1.92 -19.72 16.58
N ALA A 138 -1.53 -19.22 17.75
CA ALA A 138 -0.94 -20.04 18.81
C ALA A 138 -1.20 -19.40 20.18
N CYS A 139 -1.47 -20.24 21.18
CA CYS A 139 -1.63 -19.81 22.58
C CYS A 139 -2.67 -18.67 22.77
N GLY A 140 -3.74 -18.64 21.97
CA GLY A 140 -4.78 -17.60 22.02
C GLY A 140 -4.37 -16.25 21.42
N MET A 141 -3.26 -16.22 20.68
CA MET A 141 -2.77 -15.05 19.94
C MET A 141 -2.82 -15.32 18.43
N THR A 142 -3.16 -14.29 17.67
CA THR A 142 -3.14 -14.30 16.21
C THR A 142 -2.05 -13.34 15.73
N THR A 143 -1.11 -13.87 14.95
CA THR A 143 -0.05 -13.09 14.29
C THR A 143 -0.46 -12.86 12.84
N PHE A 144 -0.44 -11.61 12.38
CA PHE A 144 -0.87 -11.26 11.03
C PHE A 144 -0.14 -10.03 10.50
N TYR A 145 -0.20 -9.83 9.18
CA TYR A 145 0.29 -8.62 8.53
C TYR A 145 -0.73 -7.48 8.63
N ALA A 146 -0.39 -6.43 9.37
CA ALA A 146 -1.18 -5.20 9.45
C ALA A 146 -0.60 -4.11 8.56
N ARG A 147 -1.47 -3.42 7.82
CA ARG A 147 -1.12 -2.20 7.09
C ARG A 147 -0.67 -1.11 8.06
N MET A 148 0.44 -0.46 7.76
CA MET A 148 1.09 0.48 8.68
C MET A 148 0.21 1.69 9.05
N GLU A 149 -0.75 2.05 8.20
CA GLU A 149 -1.73 3.12 8.43
C GLU A 149 -2.71 2.79 9.56
N ALA A 150 -2.84 1.51 9.91
CA ALA A 150 -3.61 1.05 11.06
C ALA A 150 -2.76 0.97 12.35
N ILE A 151 -1.44 1.22 12.29
CA ILE A 151 -0.52 1.02 13.41
C ILE A 151 -0.15 2.36 14.04
N PHE A 152 -0.29 2.41 15.35
CA PHE A 152 -0.13 3.59 16.17
C PHE A 152 0.69 3.27 17.41
N VAL A 153 1.25 4.30 18.02
CA VAL A 153 1.98 4.24 19.27
C VAL A 153 1.27 5.12 20.27
N ASN A 154 1.05 4.62 21.47
CA ASN A 154 0.59 5.49 22.55
C ASN A 154 1.60 6.60 22.75
N ASN A 155 1.11 7.81 23.02
CA ASN A 155 1.98 8.96 23.15
C ASN A 155 2.97 8.74 24.29
N LEU A 156 4.22 8.38 23.96
CA LEU A 156 5.32 8.27 24.91
C LEU A 156 5.80 9.66 25.34
N TYR A 157 5.32 10.73 24.67
CA TYR A 157 5.75 12.11 24.85
C TYR A 157 4.64 13.02 25.34
N LYS A 158 4.87 13.78 26.41
CA LYS A 158 3.94 14.87 26.78
C LYS A 158 3.98 16.04 25.80
N LYS A 159 5.01 16.14 24.94
CA LYS A 159 5.20 17.26 23.99
C LYS A 159 4.85 16.98 22.53
N CYS A 160 5.06 15.77 21.99
CA CYS A 160 4.85 15.49 20.56
C CYS A 160 3.38 15.51 20.13
N SER A 161 2.45 15.33 21.07
CA SER A 161 1.09 15.84 20.90
C SER A 161 0.71 16.59 22.17
N LYS A 162 0.39 17.87 22.04
CA LYS A 162 -0.19 18.67 23.14
C LYS A 162 -1.51 18.08 23.66
N SER A 163 -2.05 17.10 22.96
CA SER A 163 -3.41 16.59 23.07
C SER A 163 -3.50 15.13 23.54
N GLY A 164 -2.39 14.41 23.72
CA GLY A 164 -2.39 13.05 24.29
C GLY A 164 -2.81 11.93 23.32
N HIS A 165 -3.05 12.22 22.04
CA HIS A 165 -3.48 11.23 21.06
C HIS A 165 -2.33 10.33 20.57
N ALA A 166 -2.71 9.16 20.07
CA ALA A 166 -1.77 8.18 19.57
C ALA A 166 -1.10 8.63 18.26
N ILE A 167 0.19 8.31 18.12
CA ILE A 167 1.01 8.71 16.98
C ILE A 167 1.00 7.61 15.94
N SER A 168 0.65 7.92 14.69
CA SER A 168 0.73 6.96 13.58
C SER A 168 2.19 6.55 13.36
N LEU A 169 2.46 5.26 13.11
CA LEU A 169 3.81 4.72 12.96
C LEU A 169 4.74 5.53 12.00
N PRO A 170 4.30 6.01 10.83
CA PRO A 170 5.08 6.92 9.96
C PRO A 170 5.65 8.18 10.61
N LEU A 171 5.03 8.64 11.70
CA LEU A 171 5.37 9.87 12.40
C LEU A 171 6.25 9.65 13.63
N VAL A 172 6.67 8.41 13.89
CA VAL A 172 7.56 8.10 15.01
C VAL A 172 8.99 8.52 14.66
N GLY A 173 9.45 9.64 15.23
CA GLY A 173 10.77 10.23 14.95
C GLY A 173 11.94 9.55 15.65
N HIS A 174 11.85 9.26 16.95
CA HIS A 174 13.02 8.87 17.76
C HIS A 174 13.77 7.62 17.30
N TYR A 175 13.07 6.52 17.02
CA TYR A 175 13.78 5.34 16.50
C TYR A 175 14.18 5.51 15.04
N ARG A 176 13.45 6.35 14.29
CA ARG A 176 13.75 6.60 12.89
C ARG A 176 15.06 7.37 12.73
N SER A 177 15.20 8.53 13.38
CA SER A 177 16.42 9.35 13.30
C SER A 177 17.65 8.58 13.78
N MET A 178 17.50 7.82 14.87
CA MET A 178 18.56 6.95 15.38
C MET A 178 18.98 5.88 14.37
N PHE A 179 18.04 5.17 13.74
CA PHE A 179 18.36 4.16 12.72
C PHE A 179 18.87 4.77 11.40
N GLU A 180 18.41 5.96 11.01
CA GLU A 180 18.92 6.70 9.85
C GLU A 180 20.41 7.03 10.06
N LYS A 181 20.76 7.52 11.25
CA LYS A 181 22.15 7.75 11.66
C LYS A 181 22.99 6.46 11.67
N MET A 182 22.46 5.36 12.22
CA MET A 182 23.13 4.05 12.18
C MET A 182 23.28 3.49 10.75
N ALA A 183 22.45 3.94 9.81
CA ALA A 183 22.58 3.65 8.38
C ALA A 183 23.59 4.55 7.67
N GLY A 184 24.23 5.50 8.37
CA GLY A 184 25.16 6.47 7.81
C GLY A 184 24.47 7.62 7.07
N GLN A 185 23.17 7.84 7.32
CA GLN A 185 22.45 8.98 6.77
C GLN A 185 22.68 10.23 7.64
N ASP A 186 22.57 11.39 7.02
CA ASP A 186 22.65 12.68 7.71
C ASP A 186 21.33 12.95 8.44
N ALA A 187 21.23 12.44 9.67
CA ALA A 187 20.07 12.55 10.53
C ALA A 187 20.46 13.11 11.90
N GLU A 188 19.73 14.13 12.36
CA GLU A 188 19.89 14.66 13.71
C GLU A 188 19.33 13.68 14.75
N GLU A 189 20.12 13.35 15.77
CA GLU A 189 19.70 12.45 16.85
C GLU A 189 18.81 13.13 17.91
N SER A 190 18.41 14.38 17.65
CA SER A 190 17.65 15.23 18.57
C SER A 190 16.37 14.56 19.06
N ASP A 191 15.61 13.89 18.18
CA ASP A 191 14.38 13.17 18.55
C ASP A 191 14.63 12.01 19.54
N TYR A 192 15.76 11.30 19.41
CA TYR A 192 16.10 10.18 20.29
C TYR A 192 16.74 10.66 21.60
N GLN A 193 17.48 11.76 21.55
CA GLN A 193 17.97 12.43 22.75
C GLN A 193 16.80 12.95 23.58
N GLU A 194 15.86 13.66 22.96
CA GLU A 194 14.64 14.16 23.62
C GLU A 194 13.84 12.99 24.22
N TYR A 195 13.72 11.87 23.48
CA TYR A 195 13.11 10.65 24.02
C TYR A 195 13.76 10.20 25.33
N CYS A 196 15.09 10.08 25.33
CA CYS A 196 15.84 9.57 26.48
C CYS A 196 15.77 10.55 27.67
N GLU A 197 15.79 11.85 27.40
CA GLU A 197 15.60 12.89 28.41
C GLU A 197 14.21 12.81 29.06
N GLU A 198 13.15 12.63 28.28
CA GLU A 198 11.79 12.46 28.80
C GLU A 198 11.62 11.17 29.63
N GLN A 199 12.32 10.10 29.23
CA GLN A 199 12.40 8.85 30.01
C GLN A 199 13.35 8.95 31.22
N ARG A 200 13.96 10.13 31.44
CA ARG A 200 14.89 10.42 32.55
C ARG A 200 16.09 9.48 32.58
N PHE A 201 16.64 9.14 31.42
CA PHE A 201 17.84 8.34 31.34
C PHE A 201 19.04 9.15 31.85
N THR A 202 19.89 8.52 32.67
CA THR A 202 21.21 9.06 33.00
C THR A 202 22.12 9.01 31.77
N LYS A 203 23.25 9.73 31.80
CA LYS A 203 24.24 9.66 30.71
C LYS A 203 24.78 8.24 30.48
N GLU A 204 25.06 7.51 31.55
CA GLU A 204 25.50 6.11 31.47
C GLU A 204 24.41 5.21 30.86
N ASN A 205 23.15 5.40 31.27
CA ASN A 205 22.02 4.67 30.68
C ASN A 205 21.81 5.03 29.20
N TYR A 206 22.09 6.28 28.80
CA TYR A 206 21.98 6.72 27.40
C TYR A 206 22.98 5.97 26.51
N GLU A 207 24.25 5.90 26.91
CA GLU A 207 25.29 5.22 26.13
C GLU A 207 25.01 3.72 26.02
N GLU A 208 24.66 3.06 27.13
CA GLU A 208 24.26 1.65 27.14
C GLU A 208 23.05 1.39 26.24
N LYS A 209 21.99 2.18 26.37
CA LYS A 209 20.77 2.01 25.56
C LYS A 209 21.02 2.29 24.09
N THR A 210 21.83 3.28 23.76
CA THR A 210 22.20 3.56 22.37
C THR A 210 23.00 2.40 21.78
N PHE A 211 23.91 1.82 22.54
CA PHE A 211 24.65 0.63 22.13
C PHE A 211 23.75 -0.60 21.96
N ASP A 212 22.81 -0.86 22.89
CA ASP A 212 21.79 -1.91 22.76
C ASP A 212 20.98 -1.74 21.46
N ARG A 213 20.59 -0.50 21.13
CA ARG A 213 19.84 -0.20 19.91
C ARG A 213 20.68 -0.39 18.66
N TYR A 214 21.97 -0.08 18.69
CA TYR A 214 22.90 -0.37 17.61
C TYR A 214 23.04 -1.88 17.36
N GLN A 215 23.15 -2.68 18.42
CA GLN A 215 23.18 -4.14 18.32
C GLN A 215 21.89 -4.69 17.71
N LEU A 216 20.73 -4.17 18.13
CA LEU A 216 19.43 -4.53 17.55
C LEU A 216 19.35 -4.16 16.07
N TYR A 217 19.79 -2.96 15.69
CA TYR A 217 19.85 -2.53 14.30
C TYR A 217 20.70 -3.49 13.46
N CYS A 218 21.90 -3.85 13.93
CA CYS A 218 22.76 -4.83 13.27
C CYS A 218 22.08 -6.20 13.13
N LEU A 219 21.40 -6.67 14.18
CA LEU A 219 20.63 -7.92 14.16
C LEU A 219 19.51 -7.86 13.10
N PHE A 220 18.78 -6.75 13.03
CA PHE A 220 17.69 -6.58 12.08
C PHE A 220 18.19 -6.52 10.64
N LYS A 221 19.26 -5.76 10.37
CA LYS A 221 19.95 -5.75 9.06
C LYS A 221 20.36 -7.16 8.62
N LYS A 222 20.92 -7.96 9.52
CA LYS A 222 21.31 -9.36 9.23
C LYS A 222 20.13 -10.26 8.89
N ASN A 223 18.94 -9.97 9.41
CA ASN A 223 17.76 -10.83 9.27
C ASN A 223 16.66 -10.25 8.35
N ILE A 224 16.85 -9.09 7.71
CA ILE A 224 15.82 -8.48 6.83
C ILE A 224 15.37 -9.41 5.69
N ASN A 225 16.29 -10.20 5.14
CA ASN A 225 16.01 -11.15 4.08
C ASN A 225 15.52 -12.53 4.60
N ARG A 226 15.32 -12.66 5.92
CA ARG A 226 14.81 -13.87 6.57
C ARG A 226 13.42 -13.57 7.11
N GLY A 227 12.41 -13.65 6.23
CA GLY A 227 11.03 -13.23 6.53
C GLY A 227 10.42 -13.83 7.80
N GLU A 228 10.86 -15.03 8.20
CA GLU A 228 10.43 -15.70 9.44
C GLU A 228 10.86 -14.97 10.71
N PHE A 229 12.00 -14.25 10.71
CA PHE A 229 12.51 -13.60 11.92
C PHE A 229 11.53 -12.55 12.46
N PHE A 230 11.04 -11.66 11.60
CA PHE A 230 10.10 -10.60 11.99
C PHE A 230 8.69 -11.13 12.24
N SER A 231 8.33 -12.22 11.57
CA SER A 231 7.06 -12.91 11.77
C SER A 231 7.02 -13.59 13.15
N ALA A 232 8.10 -14.30 13.53
CA ALA A 232 8.24 -14.94 14.83
C ALA A 232 8.44 -13.94 15.98
N SER A 233 8.92 -12.74 15.67
CA SER A 233 9.11 -11.64 16.63
C SER A 233 8.17 -10.46 16.34
N ALA A 234 6.93 -10.75 15.93
CA ALA A 234 5.94 -9.73 15.62
C ALA A 234 5.73 -8.72 16.77
N SER A 235 5.34 -7.48 16.44
CA SER A 235 5.07 -6.46 17.46
C SER A 235 3.76 -6.76 18.16
N ILE A 236 3.74 -6.72 19.50
CA ILE A 236 2.50 -6.96 20.26
C ILE A 236 1.67 -5.68 20.22
N VAL A 237 0.40 -5.81 19.84
CA VAL A 237 -0.53 -4.68 19.73
C VAL A 237 -1.79 -4.92 20.56
N ALA A 238 -2.45 -3.83 20.95
CA ALA A 238 -3.84 -3.84 21.38
C ALA A 238 -4.67 -3.09 20.35
N GLY A 239 -5.78 -3.67 19.95
CA GLY A 239 -6.71 -3.06 19.01
C GLY A 239 -7.72 -2.15 19.72
N ASN A 240 -8.39 -1.32 18.94
CA ASN A 240 -9.60 -0.65 19.39
C ASN A 240 -10.75 -0.90 18.41
N LYS A 241 -11.95 -0.46 18.79
CA LYS A 241 -13.16 -0.61 17.98
C LYS A 241 -13.09 0.05 16.60
N ASN A 242 -12.16 0.97 16.36
CA ASN A 242 -11.99 1.70 15.09
C ASN A 242 -10.90 1.10 14.19
N GLY A 243 -10.45 -0.14 14.48
CA GLY A 243 -9.42 -0.82 13.69
C GLY A 243 -8.03 -0.18 13.82
N VAL A 244 -7.75 0.49 14.93
CA VAL A 244 -6.44 1.03 15.26
C VAL A 244 -5.67 0.06 16.15
N PHE A 245 -4.41 -0.18 15.84
CA PHE A 245 -3.49 -1.04 16.58
C PHE A 245 -2.43 -0.23 17.32
N HIS A 246 -2.53 -0.19 18.64
CA HIS A 246 -1.54 0.44 19.50
C HIS A 246 -0.43 -0.55 19.83
N ILE A 247 0.80 -0.25 19.40
CA ILE A 247 1.98 -1.02 19.77
C ILE A 247 2.16 -0.98 21.30
N LYS A 248 2.21 -2.16 21.91
CA LYS A 248 2.57 -2.37 23.32
C LYS A 248 4.04 -2.76 23.45
N GLU A 249 4.54 -3.58 22.52
CA GLU A 249 5.92 -4.03 22.50
C GLU A 249 6.45 -4.15 21.07
N GLY A 250 7.76 -3.97 20.90
CA GLY A 250 8.42 -4.16 19.60
C GLY A 250 8.41 -2.93 18.68
N LEU A 251 8.18 -1.72 19.21
CA LEU A 251 8.15 -0.48 18.40
C LEU A 251 9.37 -0.31 17.48
N HIS A 252 10.56 -0.57 18.00
CA HIS A 252 11.81 -0.50 17.24
C HIS A 252 11.83 -1.48 16.04
N ARG A 253 11.18 -2.65 16.13
CA ARG A 253 11.03 -3.58 14.98
C ARG A 253 10.09 -3.01 13.94
N ALA A 254 8.94 -2.48 14.35
CA ALA A 254 7.97 -1.86 13.45
C ALA A 254 8.57 -0.66 12.71
N VAL A 255 9.29 0.22 13.42
CA VAL A 255 9.97 1.37 12.81
C VAL A 255 11.07 0.91 11.85
N PHE A 256 11.87 -0.09 12.22
CA PHE A 256 12.90 -0.63 11.34
C PHE A 256 12.32 -1.17 10.02
N LEU A 257 11.26 -1.98 10.09
CA LEU A 257 10.60 -2.55 8.91
C LEU A 257 10.01 -1.47 8.00
N MET A 258 9.33 -0.48 8.58
CA MET A 258 8.84 0.70 7.85
C MET A 258 9.99 1.41 7.12
N MET A 259 11.12 1.62 7.79
CA MET A 259 12.30 2.25 7.16
C MET A 259 12.92 1.40 6.05
N GLN A 260 12.70 0.08 6.05
CA GLN A 260 13.06 -0.80 4.94
C GLN A 260 12.00 -0.82 3.83
N GLY A 261 10.99 0.05 3.89
CA GLY A 261 9.94 0.21 2.87
C GLY A 261 8.78 -0.78 3.00
N TRP A 262 8.61 -1.43 4.15
CA TRP A 262 7.51 -2.37 4.37
C TRP A 262 6.21 -1.61 4.67
N SER A 263 5.20 -1.76 3.81
CA SER A 263 3.84 -1.23 4.01
C SER A 263 2.99 -2.09 4.96
N TYR A 264 3.38 -3.36 5.13
CA TYR A 264 2.73 -4.33 6.01
C TYR A 264 3.69 -4.77 7.11
N ILE A 265 3.30 -4.61 8.36
CA ILE A 265 4.11 -4.93 9.52
C ILE A 265 3.51 -6.16 10.22
N PRO A 266 4.29 -7.20 10.53
CA PRO A 266 3.81 -8.32 11.32
C PRO A 266 3.51 -7.86 12.75
N VAL A 267 2.27 -8.07 13.17
CA VAL A 267 1.78 -7.74 14.50
C VAL A 267 1.08 -8.93 15.13
N MET A 268 1.01 -8.95 16.45
CA MET A 268 0.39 -10.00 17.25
C MET A 268 -0.65 -9.40 18.19
N ILE A 269 -1.84 -9.98 18.20
CA ILE A 269 -2.99 -9.55 19.00
C ILE A 269 -3.69 -10.78 19.61
N SER A 270 -4.53 -10.60 20.62
CA SER A 270 -5.36 -11.72 21.11
C SER A 270 -6.36 -12.17 20.04
N THR A 271 -6.54 -13.48 19.87
CA THR A 271 -7.44 -14.04 18.84
C THR A 271 -8.88 -13.55 19.01
N LYS A 272 -9.35 -13.42 20.26
CA LYS A 272 -10.68 -12.88 20.56
C LYS A 272 -10.84 -11.44 20.07
N GLU A 273 -9.84 -10.60 20.28
CA GLU A 273 -9.85 -9.21 19.84
C GLU A 273 -9.75 -9.11 18.32
N PHE A 274 -8.93 -9.93 17.67
CA PHE A 274 -8.85 -10.03 16.22
C PHE A 274 -10.23 -10.31 15.58
N GLN A 275 -10.92 -11.33 16.08
CA GLN A 275 -12.26 -11.72 15.60
C GLN A 275 -13.32 -10.64 15.88
N THR A 276 -13.17 -9.88 16.96
CA THR A 276 -14.09 -8.79 17.30
C THR A 276 -13.92 -7.58 16.38
N ILE A 277 -12.68 -7.26 16.02
CA ILE A 277 -12.36 -6.11 15.15
C ILE A 277 -12.73 -6.42 13.70
N TYR A 278 -12.58 -7.69 13.28
CA TYR A 278 -12.77 -8.14 11.89
C TYR A 278 -13.86 -9.20 11.75
N PRO A 279 -15.14 -8.82 11.90
CA PRO A 279 -16.24 -9.74 11.69
C PRO A 279 -16.42 -10.10 10.21
N GLU A 280 -16.57 -11.39 9.90
CA GLU A 280 -16.77 -11.88 8.52
C GLU A 280 -17.99 -11.27 7.83
N GLU A 281 -19.03 -10.86 8.58
CA GLU A 281 -20.22 -10.22 8.02
C GLU A 281 -19.90 -8.95 7.23
N LYS A 282 -18.99 -8.11 7.73
CA LYS A 282 -18.60 -6.87 7.04
C LYS A 282 -17.79 -7.16 5.78
N ILE A 283 -16.94 -8.18 5.84
CA ILE A 283 -16.13 -8.64 4.71
C ILE A 283 -17.04 -9.18 3.61
N ALA A 284 -18.04 -9.99 3.97
CA ALA A 284 -19.01 -10.56 3.03
C ALA A 284 -19.79 -9.48 2.25
N LYS A 285 -20.23 -8.40 2.92
CA LYS A 285 -20.90 -7.27 2.25
C LYS A 285 -20.02 -6.61 1.20
N VAL A 286 -18.74 -6.41 1.50
CA VAL A 286 -17.79 -5.82 0.54
C VAL A 286 -17.50 -6.79 -0.60
N ARG A 287 -17.35 -8.09 -0.31
CA ARG A 287 -17.15 -9.14 -1.32
C ARG A 287 -18.31 -9.20 -2.31
N GLU A 288 -19.56 -9.24 -1.82
CA GLU A 288 -20.76 -9.22 -2.64
C GLU A 288 -20.82 -7.96 -3.52
N PHE A 289 -20.49 -6.80 -2.95
CA PHE A 289 -20.43 -5.55 -3.71
C PHE A 289 -19.38 -5.59 -4.81
N PHE A 290 -18.19 -6.13 -4.52
CA PHE A 290 -17.10 -6.25 -5.49
C PHE A 290 -17.48 -7.20 -6.63
N GLU A 291 -18.04 -8.37 -6.31
CA GLU A 291 -18.51 -9.34 -7.30
C GLU A 291 -19.59 -8.73 -8.21
N LYS A 292 -20.59 -8.06 -7.62
CA LYS A 292 -21.68 -7.42 -8.37
C LYS A 292 -21.20 -6.33 -9.32
N ASN A 293 -20.18 -5.55 -8.93
CA ASN A 293 -19.66 -4.44 -9.70
C ASN A 293 -18.37 -4.79 -10.47
N GLN A 294 -17.98 -6.07 -10.49
CA GLN A 294 -16.76 -6.56 -11.17
C GLN A 294 -15.49 -5.81 -10.74
N ILE A 295 -15.38 -5.48 -9.46
CA ILE A 295 -14.23 -4.77 -8.90
C ILE A 295 -13.13 -5.77 -8.61
N ASP A 296 -12.01 -5.63 -9.30
CA ASP A 296 -10.91 -6.57 -9.26
C ASP A 296 -9.60 -5.97 -8.73
N LYS A 297 -9.61 -4.65 -8.48
CA LYS A 297 -8.56 -3.84 -7.85
C LYS A 297 -9.16 -2.60 -7.20
N THR A 298 -8.49 -2.04 -6.20
CA THR A 298 -8.87 -0.77 -5.58
C THR A 298 -7.96 0.38 -6.00
N VAL A 299 -8.44 1.63 -5.91
CA VAL A 299 -7.59 2.80 -6.18
C VAL A 299 -6.49 2.90 -5.13
N THR A 300 -6.87 2.79 -3.87
CA THR A 300 -5.96 2.82 -2.72
C THR A 300 -6.06 1.53 -1.92
N PRO A 301 -5.05 1.23 -1.12
CA PRO A 301 -5.04 0.02 -0.35
C PRO A 301 -5.98 0.12 0.86
N ILE A 302 -6.68 -0.96 1.17
CA ILE A 302 -7.59 -1.01 2.31
C ILE A 302 -6.81 -1.56 3.50
N ALA A 303 -6.77 -0.78 4.59
CA ALA A 303 -6.09 -1.17 5.82
C ALA A 303 -6.93 -2.13 6.66
N HIS A 304 -7.27 -3.28 6.06
CA HIS A 304 -7.98 -4.42 6.65
C HIS A 304 -7.26 -5.71 6.23
N PRO A 305 -7.01 -6.69 7.12
CA PRO A 305 -6.22 -7.89 6.81
C PRO A 305 -6.74 -8.69 5.62
N ALA A 306 -8.07 -8.75 5.44
CA ALA A 306 -8.67 -9.41 4.29
C ALA A 306 -8.22 -8.89 2.92
N PHE A 307 -7.65 -7.68 2.85
CA PHE A 307 -7.16 -7.06 1.63
C PHE A 307 -5.63 -7.15 1.48
N TYR A 308 -4.95 -7.96 2.31
CA TYR A 308 -3.50 -8.11 2.27
C TYR A 308 -2.98 -8.44 0.86
N SER A 309 -3.65 -9.37 0.19
CA SER A 309 -3.36 -9.80 -1.17
C SER A 309 -4.33 -9.23 -2.20
N PHE A 310 -5.06 -8.15 -1.88
CA PHE A 310 -5.96 -7.53 -2.84
C PHE A 310 -5.25 -6.34 -3.52
N PRO A 311 -5.19 -6.28 -4.86
CA PRO A 311 -4.38 -5.30 -5.56
C PRO A 311 -4.92 -3.88 -5.39
N ALA A 312 -4.00 -2.93 -5.28
CA ALA A 312 -4.28 -1.50 -5.28
C ALA A 312 -3.42 -0.76 -6.32
N GLU A 313 -3.93 0.33 -6.87
CA GLU A 313 -3.24 1.10 -7.92
C GLU A 313 -2.25 2.12 -7.38
N LYS A 314 -2.62 2.80 -6.29
CA LYS A 314 -1.89 3.92 -5.69
C LYS A 314 -1.61 3.63 -4.22
N GLU A 315 -0.70 4.42 -3.62
CA GLU A 315 -0.33 4.33 -2.20
C GLU A 315 0.18 2.94 -1.77
N THR A 316 0.75 2.15 -2.68
CA THR A 316 1.22 0.78 -2.41
C THR A 316 2.62 0.71 -1.82
N MET A 317 3.41 1.77 -1.97
CA MET A 317 4.80 1.85 -1.53
C MET A 317 5.03 3.04 -0.61
N GLU A 318 5.99 2.91 0.29
CA GLU A 318 6.45 4.00 1.15
C GLU A 318 7.74 4.66 0.62
N PRO A 319 7.93 5.98 0.83
CA PRO A 319 6.96 6.90 1.46
C PRO A 319 5.74 7.17 0.58
N SER A 320 4.54 7.12 1.15
CA SER A 320 3.26 7.37 0.46
C SER A 320 2.86 8.86 0.51
N VAL A 321 1.86 9.26 -0.31
CA VAL A 321 1.28 10.61 -0.23
C VAL A 321 0.64 10.83 1.13
N LEU A 322 -0.07 9.82 1.66
CA LEU A 322 -0.60 9.87 3.04
C LEU A 322 0.50 10.10 4.08
N THR A 323 1.65 9.43 3.98
CA THR A 323 2.79 9.66 4.88
C THR A 323 3.31 11.10 4.76
N ALA A 324 3.40 11.65 3.55
CA ALA A 324 3.81 13.04 3.34
C ALA A 324 2.81 14.05 3.95
N VAL A 325 1.50 13.83 3.73
CA VAL A 325 0.41 14.61 4.35
C VAL A 325 0.53 14.58 5.88
N LYS A 326 0.66 13.39 6.46
CA LYS A 326 0.81 13.22 7.91
C LYS A 326 2.05 13.93 8.45
N LYS A 327 3.17 13.92 7.73
CA LYS A 327 4.40 14.64 8.13
C LYS A 327 4.23 16.15 8.08
N LEU A 328 3.54 16.66 7.06
CA LEU A 328 3.34 18.09 6.86
C LEU A 328 2.50 18.73 7.97
N TRP A 329 1.41 18.08 8.39
CA TRP A 329 0.51 18.62 9.40
C TRP A 329 0.76 18.06 10.81
N GLY A 330 1.42 16.91 10.92
CA GLY A 330 1.40 16.12 12.15
C GLY A 330 -0.03 15.77 12.56
N ILE A 331 -0.20 15.34 13.81
CA ILE A 331 -1.55 15.13 14.37
C ILE A 331 -2.17 16.46 14.77
N GLY A 332 -1.35 17.38 15.28
CA GLY A 332 -1.74 18.72 15.72
C GLY A 332 -2.40 19.57 14.64
N GLY A 333 -1.98 19.39 13.39
CA GLY A 333 -2.40 20.25 12.28
C GLY A 333 -3.84 20.05 11.82
N PHE A 334 -4.55 19.04 12.32
CA PHE A 334 -5.95 18.77 11.96
C PHE A 334 -6.97 19.15 13.05
N PHE A 335 -6.54 19.42 14.29
CA PHE A 335 -7.46 19.78 15.37
C PHE A 335 -8.22 21.07 15.08
N GLY A 336 -9.50 21.10 15.47
CA GLY A 336 -10.41 22.21 15.23
C GLY A 336 -10.70 22.52 13.75
N LYS A 337 -10.31 21.66 12.81
CA LYS A 337 -10.48 21.91 11.37
C LYS A 337 -11.69 21.20 10.78
N LYS A 338 -12.25 21.82 9.75
CA LYS A 338 -13.21 21.21 8.84
C LYS A 338 -12.49 20.77 7.55
N ILE A 339 -12.47 19.47 7.29
CA ILE A 339 -11.68 18.83 6.24
C ILE A 339 -12.62 18.20 5.21
N LEU A 340 -12.30 18.38 3.92
CA LEU A 340 -13.02 17.74 2.82
C LEU A 340 -12.09 16.92 1.94
N ASP A 341 -12.40 15.64 1.77
CA ASP A 341 -11.78 14.78 0.77
C ASP A 341 -12.66 14.67 -0.48
N MET A 342 -12.27 15.39 -1.53
CA MET A 342 -12.85 15.28 -2.86
C MET A 342 -11.92 14.50 -3.80
N SER A 343 -10.94 13.75 -3.32
CA SER A 343 -10.01 13.02 -4.19
C SER A 343 -10.70 11.84 -4.89
N ASP A 344 -10.12 11.36 -5.99
CA ASP A 344 -10.57 10.14 -6.67
C ASP A 344 -10.14 8.84 -5.96
N TYR A 345 -9.77 8.96 -4.68
CA TYR A 345 -9.14 7.91 -3.88
C TYR A 345 -10.17 7.18 -3.01
N ASN A 346 -11.46 7.29 -3.35
CA ASN A 346 -12.59 6.71 -2.64
C ASN A 346 -12.55 7.05 -1.14
N SER A 347 -12.51 8.33 -0.76
CA SER A 347 -12.39 8.83 0.63
C SER A 347 -11.17 8.35 1.45
N TYR A 348 -10.08 7.92 0.81
CA TYR A 348 -8.92 7.36 1.51
C TYR A 348 -8.28 8.31 2.52
N PHE A 349 -8.12 9.59 2.18
CA PHE A 349 -7.48 10.56 3.08
C PHE A 349 -8.42 10.89 4.22
N ALA A 350 -9.70 11.13 3.94
CA ALA A 350 -10.72 11.34 4.97
C ALA A 350 -10.77 10.17 5.97
N ARG A 351 -10.78 8.91 5.50
CA ARG A 351 -10.77 7.73 6.38
C ARG A 351 -9.53 7.65 7.27
N ASN A 352 -8.35 7.90 6.70
CA ASN A 352 -7.11 7.81 7.46
C ASN A 352 -6.97 8.95 8.48
N ILE A 353 -7.46 10.15 8.15
CA ILE A 353 -7.53 11.26 9.11
C ILE A 353 -8.56 10.95 10.20
N GLY A 354 -9.75 10.46 9.82
CA GLY A 354 -10.78 10.07 10.78
C GLY A 354 -10.33 8.98 11.73
N ARG A 355 -9.54 8.02 11.24
CA ARG A 355 -8.89 7.00 12.07
C ARG A 355 -7.92 7.59 13.09
N VAL A 356 -7.14 8.60 12.71
CA VAL A 356 -6.20 9.28 13.64
C VAL A 356 -6.96 10.06 14.71
N LEU A 357 -8.07 10.69 14.33
CA LEU A 357 -8.84 11.64 15.14
C LEU A 357 -10.14 11.02 15.66
N TRP A 358 -10.12 9.71 15.93
CA TRP A 358 -11.32 8.92 16.23
C TRP A 358 -12.01 9.30 17.55
N ASP A 359 -11.29 9.98 18.44
CA ASP A 359 -11.72 10.48 19.74
C ASP A 359 -11.77 12.03 19.80
N CYS A 360 -11.76 12.69 18.64
CA CYS A 360 -11.72 14.15 18.53
C CYS A 360 -13.05 14.68 17.99
N ASP A 361 -13.86 15.29 18.86
CA ASP A 361 -15.18 15.83 18.50
C ASP A 361 -15.11 17.22 17.82
N ASP A 362 -13.95 17.87 17.85
CA ASP A 362 -13.73 19.23 17.32
C ASP A 362 -13.34 19.25 15.83
N VAL A 363 -13.24 18.09 15.18
CA VAL A 363 -12.85 17.97 13.78
C VAL A 363 -14.02 17.45 12.95
N VAL A 364 -14.35 18.15 11.87
CA VAL A 364 -15.41 17.74 10.94
C VAL A 364 -14.76 17.20 9.69
N ILE A 365 -14.98 15.91 9.39
CA ILE A 365 -14.38 15.25 8.24
C ILE A 365 -15.48 14.81 7.28
N GLU A 366 -15.43 15.35 6.06
CA GLU A 366 -16.36 15.05 4.99
C GLU A 366 -15.61 14.45 3.80
N SER A 367 -16.28 13.60 3.03
CA SER A 367 -15.82 13.17 1.71
C SER A 367 -16.95 13.23 0.70
N ARG A 368 -16.62 13.60 -0.54
CA ARG A 368 -17.59 13.78 -1.62
C ARG A 368 -17.22 12.98 -2.85
N GLU A 369 -18.12 12.09 -3.21
CA GLU A 369 -18.00 11.25 -4.39
C GLU A 369 -19.00 11.68 -5.46
N THR A 370 -18.54 11.75 -6.70
CA THR A 370 -19.36 12.14 -7.87
C THR A 370 -19.90 10.92 -8.62
N ASP A 371 -19.34 9.75 -8.36
CA ASP A 371 -19.75 8.47 -8.90
C ASP A 371 -20.48 7.65 -7.82
N GLU A 372 -21.60 7.01 -8.19
CA GLU A 372 -22.44 6.28 -7.24
C GLU A 372 -21.73 5.03 -6.70
N VAL A 373 -20.94 4.33 -7.53
CA VAL A 373 -20.20 3.15 -7.11
C VAL A 373 -19.12 3.55 -6.12
N LYS A 374 -18.36 4.62 -6.41
CA LYS A 374 -17.34 5.17 -5.50
C LYS A 374 -17.95 5.65 -4.18
N PHE A 375 -19.10 6.33 -4.23
CA PHE A 375 -19.86 6.71 -3.03
C PHE A 375 -20.21 5.50 -2.16
N ARG A 376 -20.80 4.46 -2.74
CA ARG A 376 -21.18 3.25 -2.02
C ARG A 376 -19.96 2.52 -1.46
N LEU A 377 -18.85 2.47 -2.21
CA LEU A 377 -17.58 1.91 -1.74
C LEU A 377 -17.03 2.68 -0.54
N ALA A 378 -17.03 4.01 -0.59
CA ALA A 378 -16.56 4.83 0.52
C ALA A 378 -17.36 4.57 1.81
N VAL A 379 -18.69 4.45 1.71
CA VAL A 379 -19.56 4.08 2.83
C VAL A 379 -19.25 2.67 3.35
N LEU A 380 -19.10 1.70 2.45
CA LEU A 380 -18.76 0.32 2.81
C LEU A 380 -17.40 0.21 3.48
N TYR A 381 -16.40 0.97 3.02
CA TYR A 381 -15.07 1.00 3.65
C TYR A 381 -15.10 1.65 5.02
N ASN A 382 -15.91 2.69 5.22
CA ASN A 382 -16.11 3.27 6.54
C ASN A 382 -16.71 2.24 7.51
N ASP A 383 -17.74 1.49 7.08
CA ASP A 383 -18.31 0.42 7.92
C ASP A 383 -17.30 -0.71 8.18
N LEU A 384 -16.63 -1.21 7.13
CA LEU A 384 -15.62 -2.28 7.22
C LEU A 384 -14.51 -1.93 8.22
N LEU A 385 -14.04 -0.68 8.21
CA LEU A 385 -12.93 -0.20 9.03
C LEU A 385 -13.39 0.44 10.35
N ASN A 386 -14.68 0.41 10.66
CA ASN A 386 -15.29 1.03 11.83
C ASN A 386 -14.97 2.54 11.97
N ILE A 387 -14.98 3.27 10.86
CA ILE A 387 -14.77 4.72 10.82
C ILE A 387 -16.13 5.44 10.83
N GLN A 388 -16.48 6.04 11.96
CA GLN A 388 -17.80 6.66 12.19
C GLN A 388 -17.80 8.18 12.07
N ASN A 389 -16.64 8.82 12.19
CA ASN A 389 -16.47 10.28 12.21
C ASN A 389 -16.24 10.88 10.81
N VAL A 390 -16.44 10.11 9.74
CA VAL A 390 -16.31 10.57 8.35
C VAL A 390 -17.68 10.54 7.68
N LYS A 391 -18.19 11.72 7.31
CA LYS A 391 -19.43 11.85 6.55
C LYS A 391 -19.14 11.72 5.06
N VAL A 392 -19.75 10.75 4.40
CA VAL A 392 -19.64 10.59 2.93
C VAL A 392 -20.90 11.13 2.29
N GLU A 393 -20.75 11.98 1.27
CA GLU A 393 -21.84 12.56 0.50
C GLU A 393 -21.71 12.19 -0.99
N TYR A 394 -22.83 11.87 -1.62
CA TYR A 394 -22.93 11.79 -3.07
C TYR A 394 -23.34 13.15 -3.62
N GLN A 395 -22.58 13.68 -4.58
CA GLN A 395 -22.92 14.93 -5.25
C GLN A 395 -22.52 14.84 -6.72
N SER A 396 -23.47 15.04 -7.62
CA SER A 396 -23.24 14.93 -9.07
C SER A 396 -22.37 16.05 -9.67
N SER A 397 -22.01 17.07 -8.88
CA SER A 397 -21.25 18.23 -9.32
C SER A 397 -20.09 18.55 -8.40
N LEU A 398 -18.97 19.03 -8.96
CA LEU A 398 -17.83 19.58 -8.24
C LEU A 398 -18.12 20.99 -7.72
N LYS A 399 -18.98 21.12 -6.70
CA LYS A 399 -19.31 22.42 -6.11
C LYS A 399 -19.14 22.40 -4.60
N LEU A 400 -18.45 23.39 -4.06
CA LEU A 400 -18.39 23.65 -2.63
C LEU A 400 -19.63 24.41 -2.17
N CYS A 401 -20.23 23.96 -1.06
CA CYS A 401 -21.44 24.54 -0.47
C CYS A 401 -21.25 24.98 0.99
N SER A 402 -20.05 24.84 1.54
CA SER A 402 -19.70 25.29 2.89
C SER A 402 -18.22 25.61 2.98
N ASN A 403 -17.82 26.31 4.04
CA ASN A 403 -16.40 26.59 4.30
C ASN A 403 -15.66 25.35 4.77
N TYR A 404 -14.40 25.21 4.37
CA TYR A 404 -13.47 24.17 4.79
C TYR A 404 -12.10 24.80 5.09
N ASP A 405 -11.36 24.20 6.01
CA ASP A 405 -9.97 24.57 6.24
C ASP A 405 -9.05 23.90 5.21
N ILE A 406 -9.24 22.59 5.00
CA ILE A 406 -8.39 21.78 4.14
C ILE A 406 -9.24 21.00 3.13
N VAL A 407 -8.86 21.06 1.85
CA VAL A 407 -9.48 20.28 0.78
C VAL A 407 -8.45 19.40 0.07
N PHE A 408 -8.77 18.12 -0.11
CA PHE A 408 -7.97 17.18 -0.91
C PHE A 408 -8.59 16.98 -2.30
N LEU A 409 -7.77 17.16 -3.34
CA LEU A 409 -8.12 17.08 -4.77
C LEU A 409 -7.12 16.20 -5.53
N LEU A 410 -6.90 14.97 -5.08
CA LEU A 410 -5.98 14.06 -5.75
C LEU A 410 -6.68 13.25 -6.85
N GLY A 411 -6.09 13.21 -8.04
CA GLY A 411 -6.52 12.37 -9.15
C GLY A 411 -7.83 12.74 -9.84
N LYS A 412 -8.49 13.86 -9.46
CA LYS A 412 -9.87 14.16 -9.90
C LYS A 412 -10.00 15.24 -10.96
N ILE A 413 -9.16 16.27 -10.91
CA ILE A 413 -9.37 17.51 -11.69
C ILE A 413 -8.05 17.94 -12.32
N LYS A 414 -8.12 18.37 -13.59
CA LYS A 414 -7.10 19.21 -14.21
C LYS A 414 -7.65 20.63 -14.22
N PHE A 415 -6.85 21.61 -13.81
CA PHE A 415 -7.24 23.00 -13.91
C PHE A 415 -7.09 23.46 -15.35
N ASP A 416 -8.20 23.93 -15.91
CA ASP A 416 -8.35 24.43 -17.27
C ASP A 416 -9.49 25.46 -17.30
N SER A 417 -9.79 25.98 -18.50
CA SER A 417 -10.85 26.98 -18.69
C SER A 417 -12.24 26.48 -18.27
N GLU A 418 -12.50 25.18 -18.32
CA GLU A 418 -13.81 24.60 -17.96
C GLU A 418 -13.98 24.56 -16.44
N ASN A 419 -12.88 24.47 -15.70
CA ASN A 419 -12.85 24.34 -14.24
C ASN A 419 -12.54 25.67 -13.49
N ILE A 420 -12.47 26.81 -14.18
CA ILE A 420 -12.23 28.13 -13.53
C ILE A 420 -13.27 28.42 -12.44
N ASN A 421 -14.55 28.12 -12.67
CA ASN A 421 -15.60 28.33 -11.67
C ASN A 421 -15.35 27.51 -10.39
N PHE A 422 -14.73 26.33 -10.52
CA PHE A 422 -14.35 25.53 -9.37
C PHE A 422 -13.17 26.15 -8.61
N LEU A 423 -12.16 26.69 -9.30
CA LEU A 423 -11.07 27.46 -8.68
C LEU A 423 -11.60 28.65 -7.88
N VAL A 424 -12.53 29.42 -8.45
CA VAL A 424 -13.20 30.52 -7.73
C VAL A 424 -13.93 30.00 -6.48
N SER A 425 -14.58 28.84 -6.58
CA SER A 425 -15.22 28.23 -5.40
C SER A 425 -14.21 27.79 -4.33
N LEU A 426 -13.04 27.27 -4.72
CA LEU A 426 -11.97 26.94 -3.79
C LEU A 426 -11.47 28.20 -3.08
N ASP A 427 -11.27 29.29 -3.81
CA ASP A 427 -10.87 30.57 -3.23
C ASP A 427 -11.90 31.08 -2.20
N LEU A 428 -13.19 31.01 -2.52
CA LEU A 428 -14.23 31.52 -1.62
C LEU A 428 -14.43 30.65 -0.36
N TYR A 429 -14.33 29.32 -0.51
CA TYR A 429 -14.76 28.39 0.54
C TYR A 429 -13.60 27.73 1.31
N VAL A 430 -12.35 27.84 0.86
CA VAL A 430 -11.21 27.16 1.49
C VAL A 430 -10.29 28.16 2.20
N GLN A 431 -10.09 27.95 3.50
CA GLN A 431 -9.46 28.91 4.41
C GLN A 431 -7.97 28.71 4.62
N ASP A 432 -7.46 27.47 4.59
CA ASP A 432 -6.06 27.19 4.94
C ASP A 432 -5.31 26.58 3.76
N ALA A 433 -5.70 25.40 3.29
CA ALA A 433 -4.92 24.65 2.32
C ALA A 433 -5.71 23.81 1.31
N VAL A 434 -5.15 23.65 0.12
CA VAL A 434 -5.60 22.70 -0.90
C VAL A 434 -4.47 21.74 -1.24
N VAL A 435 -4.71 20.43 -1.09
CA VAL A 435 -3.80 19.37 -1.55
C VAL A 435 -4.21 18.97 -2.95
N PHE A 436 -3.29 19.10 -3.90
CA PHE A 436 -3.56 18.93 -5.32
C PHE A 436 -2.55 18.00 -5.98
N GLU A 437 -3.01 17.19 -6.94
CA GLU A 437 -2.17 16.27 -7.69
C GLU A 437 -2.22 16.58 -9.20
N CYS A 438 -1.06 16.75 -9.82
CA CYS A 438 -0.95 16.93 -11.28
C CYS A 438 0.18 16.09 -11.89
N ASP A 439 0.18 16.01 -13.23
CA ASP A 439 1.32 15.50 -13.99
C ASP A 439 2.50 16.46 -13.80
N MET A 440 3.71 15.92 -13.62
CA MET A 440 4.92 16.71 -13.46
C MET A 440 5.17 17.62 -14.69
N GLU A 441 4.86 17.13 -15.89
CA GLU A 441 5.03 17.86 -17.15
C GLU A 441 4.13 19.12 -17.23
N ASP A 442 2.95 19.08 -16.61
CA ASP A 442 1.98 20.18 -16.62
C ASP A 442 2.09 21.06 -15.35
N SER A 443 3.06 20.78 -14.48
CA SER A 443 3.16 21.34 -13.13
C SER A 443 3.12 22.86 -13.07
N GLU A 444 3.98 23.52 -13.86
CA GLU A 444 4.11 24.98 -13.90
C GLU A 444 2.83 25.65 -14.41
N GLU A 445 2.20 25.07 -15.44
CA GLU A 445 0.92 25.57 -15.98
C GLU A 445 -0.18 25.47 -14.92
N GLN A 446 -0.31 24.32 -14.26
CA GLN A 446 -1.33 24.10 -13.23
C GLN A 446 -1.13 25.03 -12.02
N ILE A 447 0.12 25.26 -11.58
CA ILE A 447 0.44 26.23 -10.52
C ILE A 447 0.09 27.65 -10.97
N GLY A 448 0.44 28.03 -12.21
CA GLY A 448 0.13 29.34 -12.77
C GLY A 448 -1.38 29.61 -12.84
N LEU A 449 -2.16 28.65 -13.33
CA LEU A 449 -3.62 28.75 -13.37
C LEU A 449 -4.24 28.84 -11.98
N PHE A 450 -3.77 28.04 -11.02
CA PHE A 450 -4.29 28.06 -9.65
C PHE A 450 -4.01 29.40 -8.97
N THR A 451 -2.76 29.88 -9.04
CA THR A 451 -2.34 31.13 -8.39
C THR A 451 -2.90 32.38 -9.06
N ALA A 452 -3.17 32.35 -10.38
CA ALA A 452 -3.80 33.47 -11.07
C ALA A 452 -5.29 33.64 -10.74
N ASN A 453 -5.96 32.58 -10.26
CA ASN A 453 -7.41 32.58 -10.04
C ASN A 453 -7.80 32.42 -8.56
N THR A 454 -6.83 32.40 -7.65
CA THR A 454 -7.07 32.22 -6.22
C THR A 454 -6.12 33.08 -5.38
N GLY A 455 -6.47 33.32 -4.12
CA GLY A 455 -5.64 34.03 -3.15
C GLY A 455 -4.73 33.10 -2.32
N PHE A 456 -4.41 31.91 -2.81
CA PHE A 456 -3.38 31.06 -2.21
C PHE A 456 -2.02 31.50 -2.74
N ASP A 457 -1.18 32.01 -1.85
CA ASP A 457 0.05 32.73 -2.18
C ASP A 457 1.33 31.94 -1.84
N GLU A 458 1.19 30.71 -1.34
CA GLU A 458 2.26 29.76 -1.14
C GLU A 458 1.92 28.42 -1.82
N CYS A 459 2.89 27.87 -2.55
CA CYS A 459 2.80 26.52 -3.11
C CYS A 459 3.98 25.70 -2.60
N VAL A 460 3.68 24.64 -1.85
CA VAL A 460 4.68 23.74 -1.26
C VAL A 460 4.66 22.41 -2.00
N TYR A 461 5.83 21.98 -2.45
CA TYR A 461 6.00 20.64 -2.97
C TYR A 461 5.89 19.60 -1.84
N LEU A 462 5.04 18.58 -2.00
CA LEU A 462 4.81 17.56 -0.97
C LEU A 462 5.41 16.21 -1.31
N HIS A 463 5.16 15.70 -2.52
CA HIS A 463 5.54 14.33 -2.89
C HIS A 463 5.54 14.09 -4.41
N GLN A 464 6.26 13.05 -4.86
CA GLN A 464 6.25 12.57 -6.25
C GLN A 464 6.20 11.06 -6.27
N TYR A 465 5.46 10.52 -7.23
CA TYR A 465 5.34 9.09 -7.41
C TYR A 465 5.00 8.77 -8.86
N PHE A 466 5.23 7.51 -9.26
CA PHE A 466 4.81 7.03 -10.58
C PHE A 466 3.38 6.51 -10.53
N SER A 467 2.56 6.95 -11.48
CA SER A 467 1.24 6.37 -11.74
C SER A 467 1.16 5.98 -13.22
N GLY A 468 1.10 4.67 -13.48
CA GLY A 468 1.27 4.15 -14.84
C GLY A 468 2.64 4.50 -15.42
N ALA A 469 2.67 5.17 -16.57
CA ALA A 469 3.88 5.63 -17.23
C ALA A 469 4.24 7.09 -16.92
N ARG A 470 3.47 7.78 -16.07
CA ARG A 470 3.65 9.21 -15.79
C ARG A 470 4.17 9.45 -14.39
N MET A 471 5.05 10.44 -14.26
CA MET A 471 5.44 10.98 -12.97
C MET A 471 4.39 11.99 -12.51
N ARG A 472 3.79 11.72 -11.37
CA ARG A 472 2.80 12.57 -10.71
C ARG A 472 3.48 13.33 -9.59
N GLN A 473 3.00 14.54 -9.32
CA GLN A 473 3.44 15.33 -8.18
C GLN A 473 2.25 15.79 -7.36
N VAL A 474 2.47 15.92 -6.06
CA VAL A 474 1.51 16.41 -5.09
C VAL A 474 2.01 17.73 -4.52
N LEU A 475 1.15 18.73 -4.57
CA LEU A 475 1.39 20.09 -4.13
C LEU A 475 0.42 20.46 -3.01
N VAL A 476 0.83 21.41 -2.17
CA VAL A 476 -0.05 22.03 -1.18
C VAL A 476 -0.05 23.53 -1.41
N PHE A 477 -1.19 24.06 -1.83
CA PHE A 477 -1.43 25.49 -1.89
C PHE A 477 -1.90 25.98 -0.52
N ARG A 478 -1.29 27.04 0.00
CA ARG A 478 -1.60 27.62 1.32
C ARG A 478 -1.88 29.10 1.22
N ARG A 479 -2.72 29.60 2.12
CA ARG A 479 -2.85 31.03 2.38
C ARG A 479 -1.84 31.44 3.45
N LYS A 480 -1.11 32.54 3.25
CA LYS A 480 -0.37 33.17 4.33
C LYS A 480 -1.35 33.54 5.43
N LYS A 481 -1.13 32.99 6.62
CA LYS A 481 -1.78 33.51 7.82
C LYS A 481 -1.32 34.95 7.99
N GLU A 482 -2.24 35.91 7.88
CA GLU A 482 -1.97 37.25 8.39
C GLU A 482 -1.51 37.08 9.83
N LYS A 483 -0.29 37.54 10.14
CA LYS A 483 0.18 37.54 11.53
C LYS A 483 -0.83 38.36 12.32
N SER A 484 -1.66 37.70 13.11
CA SER A 484 -2.54 38.33 14.08
C SER A 484 -1.70 39.31 14.90
N LYS A 485 -1.94 40.61 14.69
CA LYS A 485 -1.26 41.70 15.39
C LYS A 485 -1.58 41.69 16.88
#